data_AF-A0A2I1GG82-F1
#
_entry.id   AF-A0A2I1GG82-F1
#
_cell.length_a   1.000
_cell.length_b   1.000
_cell.length_c   1.000
_cell.angle_alpha   90.00
_cell.angle_beta   90.00
_cell.angle_gamma   90.00
#
_symmetry.space_group_name_H-M   'P 1'
#
loop_
_entity.id
_entity.type
_entity.pdbx_description
1 polymer ?
#
loop_
_entity_poly.entity_id
_entity_poly.type
_entity_poly.pdbx_seq_one_letter_code
_entity_poly.pdbx_strand_id
1 'polypeptide(L)'
;MSEYRLSQPRQSTDALFNYLNEKLMNNPDKLSVNERCVAIDCEMVGVGYGGKASALARVSIVNYYGIKLMDKYVKPKRVITDYRTLYSGITPKHLENAYDFEEVKREVQELLEGNLIVGQSLGYDFCALELERPDTMIRDTSCYYYLFGDKFGRRPLKKPSLKVLTREVLGLDIQQWTHDSIEDARACMLLYRLKQDEWETAIARGQKMPLDIGGCYVCGSLGHTKTYCPWRR
;
A
#
# COMPACT_ATOMS: atom_id res chain seq x y z
N MET A 1 14.26 19.45 -6.60
CA MET A 1 14.42 18.00 -6.84
C MET A 1 15.70 17.65 -7.60
N SER A 2 16.17 18.51 -8.53
CA SER A 2 17.43 18.29 -9.27
C SER A 2 18.67 18.29 -8.37
N GLU A 3 18.74 19.18 -7.37
CA GLU A 3 19.88 19.27 -6.44
C GLU A 3 19.96 18.11 -5.45
N TYR A 4 18.85 17.42 -5.16
CA TYR A 4 18.82 16.29 -4.23
C TYR A 4 19.43 15.01 -4.82
N ARG A 5 19.37 14.84 -6.15
CA ARG A 5 19.88 13.65 -6.85
C ARG A 5 21.40 13.59 -6.93
N LEU A 6 22.11 14.69 -6.70
CA LEU A 6 23.52 14.82 -7.06
C LEU A 6 24.50 14.62 -5.89
N SER A 7 24.05 14.44 -4.64
CA SER A 7 24.94 14.55 -3.48
C SER A 7 24.88 13.44 -2.42
N GLN A 8 24.10 12.36 -2.57
CA GLN A 8 23.89 11.40 -1.47
C GLN A 8 24.03 9.92 -1.89
N PRO A 9 24.67 9.06 -1.06
CA PRO A 9 24.81 7.61 -1.30
C PRO A 9 23.45 6.90 -1.23
N ARG A 10 23.34 5.70 -1.84
CA ARG A 10 22.10 4.88 -1.98
C ARG A 10 21.17 5.07 -0.78
N GLN A 11 20.09 5.81 -0.98
CA GLN A 11 19.20 6.20 0.10
C GLN A 11 18.18 5.08 0.36
N SER A 12 17.92 4.80 1.64
CA SER A 12 16.77 3.99 2.06
C SER A 12 15.51 4.86 2.10
N THR A 13 14.34 4.21 2.19
CA THR A 13 13.07 4.92 2.44
C THR A 13 13.14 5.78 3.70
N ASP A 14 13.79 5.28 4.77
CA ASP A 14 13.99 6.00 6.03
C ASP A 14 14.81 7.29 5.86
N ALA A 15 15.90 7.24 5.10
CA ALA A 15 16.74 8.40 4.85
C ALA A 15 15.95 9.51 4.11
N LEU A 16 15.14 9.11 3.13
CA LEU A 16 14.29 10.06 2.41
C LEU A 16 13.17 10.63 3.30
N PHE A 17 12.59 9.83 4.19
CA PHE A 17 11.62 10.33 5.18
C PHE A 17 12.23 11.37 6.10
N ASN A 18 13.42 11.13 6.66
CA ASN A 18 14.10 12.09 7.53
C ASN A 18 14.28 13.44 6.83
N TYR A 19 14.81 13.42 5.60
CA TYR A 19 14.98 14.63 4.80
C TYR A 19 13.68 15.38 4.53
N LEU A 20 12.61 14.66 4.13
CA LEU A 20 11.34 15.30 3.81
C LEU A 20 10.63 15.82 5.07
N ASN A 21 10.77 15.13 6.20
CA ASN A 21 10.16 15.53 7.47
C ASN A 21 10.82 16.80 8.04
N GLU A 22 12.15 16.92 7.95
CA GLU A 22 12.86 18.16 8.30
C GLU A 22 12.32 19.36 7.50
N LYS A 23 12.08 19.18 6.19
CA LYS A 23 11.50 20.23 5.35
C LYS A 23 10.06 20.59 5.72
N LEU A 24 9.25 19.62 6.13
CA LEU A 24 7.86 19.86 6.55
C LEU A 24 7.77 20.57 7.89
N MET A 25 8.64 20.26 8.85
CA MET A 25 8.66 20.96 10.14
C MET A 25 8.97 22.45 9.99
N ASN A 26 9.62 22.84 8.89
CA ASN A 26 9.86 24.23 8.53
C ASN A 26 8.66 24.91 7.84
N ASN A 27 7.51 24.24 7.68
CA ASN A 27 6.28 24.77 7.10
C ASN A 27 5.03 24.28 7.86
N PRO A 28 4.66 24.93 8.97
CA PRO A 28 3.66 24.42 9.91
C PRO A 28 2.22 24.39 9.37
N ASP A 29 1.89 25.21 8.36
CA ASP A 29 0.55 25.24 7.75
C ASP A 29 0.20 23.92 7.03
N LYS A 30 1.20 23.11 6.67
CA LYS A 30 0.99 21.78 6.07
C LYS A 30 0.86 20.65 7.10
N LEU A 31 1.03 20.88 8.42
CA LEU A 31 1.04 19.81 9.42
C LEU A 31 -0.36 19.19 9.64
N SER A 32 -1.40 19.99 9.85
CA SER A 32 -2.72 19.51 10.27
C SER A 32 -3.48 18.71 9.20
N VAL A 33 -3.24 18.99 7.91
CA VAL A 33 -3.85 18.25 6.79
C VAL A 33 -3.25 16.85 6.65
N ASN A 34 -2.00 16.67 7.08
CA ASN A 34 -1.23 15.44 6.88
C ASN A 34 -1.38 14.43 8.02
N GLU A 35 -1.97 14.82 9.15
CA GLU A 35 -2.16 13.94 10.31
C GLU A 35 -3.21 12.84 10.06
N ARG A 36 -4.12 13.04 9.10
CA ARG A 36 -5.16 12.07 8.74
C ARG A 36 -4.82 11.26 7.49
N CYS A 37 -3.57 10.80 7.40
CA CYS A 37 -3.09 10.05 6.25
C CYS A 37 -2.18 8.90 6.71
N VAL A 38 -2.51 7.70 6.22
CA VAL A 38 -1.79 6.46 6.54
C VAL A 38 -1.48 5.71 5.25
N ALA A 39 -0.37 4.97 5.25
CA ALA A 39 -0.09 3.98 4.22
C ALA A 39 -0.15 2.58 4.80
N ILE A 40 -0.69 1.65 4.02
CA ILE A 40 -0.84 0.24 4.39
C ILE A 40 -0.26 -0.64 3.30
N ASP A 41 0.34 -1.75 3.72
CA ASP A 41 0.74 -2.85 2.86
C ASP A 41 0.56 -4.18 3.60
N CYS A 42 0.09 -5.20 2.89
CA CYS A 42 -0.14 -6.54 3.40
C CYS A 42 0.71 -7.57 2.66
N GLU A 43 1.30 -8.49 3.43
CA GLU A 43 1.86 -9.72 2.89
C GLU A 43 0.84 -10.85 3.00
N MET A 44 0.70 -11.61 1.91
CA MET A 44 -0.23 -12.74 1.84
C MET A 44 0.48 -14.07 1.58
N VAL A 45 -0.07 -15.12 2.18
CA VAL A 45 0.27 -16.52 1.88
C VAL A 45 -0.80 -17.15 1.00
N GLY A 46 -0.45 -18.25 0.34
CA GLY A 46 -1.35 -19.10 -0.44
C GLY A 46 -2.12 -20.08 0.44
N VAL A 47 -3.43 -20.12 0.24
CA VAL A 47 -4.37 -21.06 0.89
C VAL A 47 -5.23 -21.78 -0.16
N GLY A 48 -5.83 -22.89 0.25
CA GLY A 48 -6.69 -23.71 -0.62
C GLY A 48 -5.91 -24.51 -1.66
N TYR A 49 -6.62 -25.07 -2.65
CA TYR A 49 -6.02 -25.97 -3.63
C TYR A 49 -4.93 -25.27 -4.46
N GLY A 50 -3.70 -25.77 -4.33
CA GLY A 50 -2.52 -25.24 -5.03
C GLY A 50 -2.14 -23.80 -4.64
N GLY A 51 -2.53 -23.32 -3.46
CA GLY A 51 -2.12 -21.99 -2.96
C GLY A 51 -2.67 -20.81 -3.76
N LYS A 52 -3.71 -21.01 -4.57
CA LYS A 52 -4.24 -20.00 -5.51
C LYS A 52 -4.99 -18.86 -4.83
N ALA A 53 -5.63 -19.11 -3.68
CA ALA A 53 -6.28 -18.06 -2.91
C ALA A 53 -5.26 -17.39 -1.99
N SER A 54 -5.35 -16.07 -1.82
CA SER A 54 -4.51 -15.31 -0.90
C SER A 54 -5.17 -15.19 0.48
N ALA A 55 -4.39 -15.29 1.55
CA ALA A 55 -4.82 -14.97 2.90
C ALA A 55 -3.77 -14.09 3.59
N LEU A 56 -4.23 -13.14 4.40
CA LEU A 56 -3.37 -12.23 5.14
C LEU A 56 -2.41 -12.98 6.07
N ALA A 57 -1.14 -12.59 6.05
CA ALA A 57 -0.09 -13.14 6.92
C ALA A 57 0.76 -12.09 7.62
N ARG A 58 0.83 -10.86 7.09
CA ARG A 58 1.39 -9.69 7.77
C ARG A 58 0.68 -8.43 7.29
N VAL A 59 0.48 -7.47 8.18
CA VAL A 59 0.01 -6.12 7.82
C VAL A 59 0.93 -5.10 8.48
N SER A 60 1.30 -4.07 7.73
CA SER A 60 2.03 -2.91 8.24
C SER A 60 1.30 -1.63 7.87
N ILE A 61 1.19 -0.73 8.85
CA ILE A 61 0.60 0.60 8.67
C ILE A 61 1.59 1.65 9.16
N VAL A 62 1.84 2.67 8.35
CA VAL A 62 2.66 3.83 8.71
C VAL A 62 1.85 5.12 8.58
N ASN A 63 2.15 6.11 9.40
CA ASN A 63 1.58 7.44 9.23
C ASN A 63 2.24 8.20 8.07
N TYR A 64 1.76 9.40 7.79
CA TYR A 64 2.31 10.30 6.77
C TYR A 64 3.82 10.54 6.89
N TYR A 65 4.36 10.52 8.11
CA TYR A 65 5.77 10.77 8.40
C TYR A 65 6.65 9.51 8.26
N GLY A 66 6.07 8.36 7.90
CA GLY A 66 6.77 7.08 7.79
C GLY A 66 6.96 6.37 9.14
N ILE A 67 6.35 6.87 10.21
CA ILE A 67 6.39 6.26 11.54
C ILE A 67 5.43 5.07 11.56
N LYS A 68 5.93 3.93 12.04
CA LYS A 68 5.18 2.68 12.15
C LYS A 68 4.08 2.81 13.20
N LEU A 69 2.83 2.69 12.76
CA LEU A 69 1.65 2.61 13.63
C LEU A 69 1.31 1.16 13.96
N MET A 70 1.48 0.27 13.00
CA MET A 70 1.18 -1.16 13.13
C MET A 70 2.14 -1.99 12.30
N ASP A 71 2.48 -3.18 12.81
CA ASP A 71 3.27 -4.19 12.10
C ASP A 71 3.09 -5.52 12.82
N LYS A 72 2.17 -6.34 12.30
CA LYS A 72 1.76 -7.59 12.95
C LYS A 72 1.75 -8.73 11.94
N TYR A 73 2.30 -9.87 12.36
CA TYR A 73 2.06 -11.15 11.69
C TYR A 73 0.69 -11.70 12.12
N VAL A 74 -0.03 -12.29 11.17
CA VAL A 74 -1.44 -12.68 11.32
C VAL A 74 -1.60 -14.15 11.01
N LYS A 75 -2.32 -14.87 11.86
CA LYS A 75 -2.63 -16.28 11.65
C LYS A 75 -3.74 -16.40 10.60
N PRO A 76 -3.50 -17.01 9.42
CA PRO A 76 -4.53 -17.15 8.41
C PRO A 76 -5.68 -18.07 8.88
N LYS A 77 -6.92 -17.70 8.54
CA LYS A 77 -8.13 -18.48 8.87
C LYS A 77 -8.19 -19.86 8.19
N ARG A 78 -7.44 -20.04 7.10
CA ARG A 78 -7.39 -21.26 6.29
C ARG A 78 -6.00 -21.88 6.35
N VAL A 79 -5.95 -23.19 6.14
CA VAL A 79 -4.67 -23.92 6.07
C VAL A 79 -3.81 -23.36 4.95
N ILE A 80 -2.59 -22.98 5.31
CA ILE A 80 -1.56 -22.50 4.39
C ILE A 80 -1.09 -23.68 3.55
N THR A 81 -1.13 -23.51 2.23
CA THR A 81 -0.62 -24.50 1.27
C THR A 81 0.62 -24.00 0.53
N ASP A 82 0.90 -22.69 0.58
CA ASP A 82 2.11 -22.07 0.04
C ASP A 82 2.44 -20.80 0.84
N TYR A 83 3.64 -20.69 1.40
CA TYR A 83 4.05 -19.48 2.14
C TYR A 83 4.41 -18.30 1.24
N ARG A 84 4.67 -18.55 -0.05
CA ARG A 84 5.12 -17.54 -1.02
C ARG A 84 6.34 -16.75 -0.55
N THR A 85 7.20 -17.36 0.25
CA THR A 85 8.31 -16.71 0.98
C THR A 85 9.23 -15.88 0.10
N LEU A 86 9.48 -16.32 -1.14
CA LEU A 86 10.30 -15.58 -2.10
C LEU A 86 9.75 -14.19 -2.44
N TYR A 87 8.43 -14.03 -2.35
CA TYR A 87 7.75 -12.76 -2.55
C TYR A 87 7.45 -12.12 -1.19
N SER A 88 6.73 -12.81 -0.33
CA SER A 88 6.13 -12.24 0.89
C SER A 88 7.09 -12.07 2.08
N GLY A 89 8.27 -12.72 2.03
CA GLY A 89 9.15 -12.83 3.18
C GLY A 89 8.59 -13.66 4.36
N ILE A 90 7.37 -14.21 4.25
CA ILE A 90 6.73 -14.96 5.33
C ILE A 90 7.33 -16.36 5.44
N THR A 91 7.66 -16.76 6.65
CA THR A 91 8.16 -18.10 6.99
C THR A 91 7.24 -18.74 8.04
N PRO A 92 7.22 -20.08 8.19
CA PRO A 92 6.46 -20.74 9.25
C PRO A 92 6.75 -20.16 10.64
N LYS A 93 8.01 -19.83 10.91
CA LYS A 93 8.46 -19.26 12.18
C LYS A 93 7.79 -17.93 12.52
N HIS A 94 7.53 -17.09 11.51
CA HIS A 94 6.81 -15.83 11.72
C HIS A 94 5.37 -16.04 12.22
N LEU A 95 4.78 -17.22 11.93
CA LEU A 95 3.38 -17.51 12.23
C LEU A 95 3.17 -18.38 13.49
N GLU A 96 4.23 -18.80 14.17
CA GLU A 96 4.14 -19.60 15.40
C GLU A 96 3.38 -18.88 16.52
N ASN A 97 3.60 -17.56 16.66
CA ASN A 97 2.96 -16.70 17.65
C ASN A 97 2.25 -15.50 16.99
N ALA A 98 1.74 -15.69 15.77
CA ALA A 98 1.01 -14.64 15.07
C ALA A 98 -0.34 -14.33 15.72
N TYR A 99 -0.78 -13.08 15.57
CA TYR A 99 -2.02 -12.58 16.15
C TYR A 99 -3.25 -13.19 15.45
N ASP A 100 -4.37 -13.22 16.16
CA ASP A 100 -5.64 -13.65 15.59
C ASP A 100 -6.11 -12.69 14.49
N PHE A 101 -6.68 -13.25 13.43
CA PHE A 101 -7.12 -12.46 12.28
C PHE A 101 -8.20 -11.45 12.63
N GLU A 102 -9.21 -11.83 13.42
CA GLU A 102 -10.34 -10.95 13.71
C GLU A 102 -9.93 -9.82 14.66
N GLU A 103 -8.97 -10.06 15.55
CA GLU A 103 -8.34 -9.01 16.37
C GLU A 103 -7.59 -8.00 15.49
N VAL A 104 -6.67 -8.46 14.65
CA VAL A 104 -5.89 -7.61 13.75
C VAL A 104 -6.79 -6.83 12.80
N LYS A 105 -7.83 -7.47 12.25
CA LYS A 105 -8.78 -6.81 11.35
C LYS A 105 -9.48 -5.62 12.01
N ARG A 106 -9.91 -5.74 13.27
CA ARG A 106 -10.54 -4.64 14.01
C ARG A 106 -9.58 -3.48 14.22
N GLU A 107 -8.35 -3.76 14.66
CA GLU A 107 -7.32 -2.72 14.83
C GLU A 107 -6.98 -2.01 13.52
N VAL A 108 -6.85 -2.77 12.41
CA VAL A 108 -6.65 -2.18 11.09
C VAL A 108 -7.83 -1.29 10.73
N GLN A 109 -9.06 -1.74 10.92
CA GLN A 109 -10.25 -0.94 10.62
C GLN A 109 -10.26 0.38 11.41
N GLU A 110 -9.96 0.35 12.70
CA GLU A 110 -9.86 1.54 13.56
C GLU A 110 -8.77 2.51 13.10
N LEU A 111 -7.61 1.99 12.67
CA LEU A 111 -6.52 2.82 12.16
C LEU A 111 -6.82 3.43 10.78
N LEU A 112 -7.63 2.76 9.96
CA LEU A 112 -8.01 3.26 8.63
C LEU A 112 -9.19 4.23 8.68
N GLU A 113 -10.05 4.15 9.70
CA GLU A 113 -11.26 4.96 9.81
C GLU A 113 -10.95 6.46 9.86
N GLY A 114 -11.61 7.24 9.00
CA GLY A 114 -11.44 8.69 8.91
C GLY A 114 -10.11 9.16 8.31
N ASN A 115 -9.21 8.24 7.94
CA ASN A 115 -7.92 8.55 7.32
C ASN A 115 -7.96 8.42 5.80
N LEU A 116 -7.12 9.21 5.13
CA LEU A 116 -6.73 8.95 3.75
C LEU A 116 -5.78 7.74 3.72
N ILE A 117 -6.05 6.80 2.82
CA ILE A 117 -5.36 5.51 2.75
C ILE A 117 -4.52 5.47 1.47
N VAL A 118 -3.21 5.37 1.65
CA VAL A 118 -2.22 5.26 0.58
C VAL A 118 -1.71 3.81 0.51
N GLY A 119 -1.44 3.32 -0.69
CA GLY A 119 -0.84 2.00 -0.87
C GLY A 119 -0.76 1.63 -2.34
N GLN A 120 -0.31 0.41 -2.65
CA GLN A 120 -0.16 -0.08 -4.02
C GLN A 120 -1.13 -1.22 -4.27
N SER A 121 -2.02 -1.08 -5.26
CA SER A 121 -3.00 -2.12 -5.61
C SER A 121 -3.87 -2.53 -4.43
N LEU A 122 -4.37 -1.55 -3.68
CA LEU A 122 -5.03 -1.72 -2.38
C LEU A 122 -6.22 -2.69 -2.37
N GLY A 123 -6.85 -2.94 -3.52
CA GLY A 123 -7.94 -3.91 -3.61
C GLY A 123 -7.53 -5.33 -3.17
N TYR A 124 -6.26 -5.71 -3.34
CA TYR A 124 -5.76 -6.99 -2.84
C TYR A 124 -5.65 -7.01 -1.31
N ASP A 125 -5.15 -5.94 -0.71
CA ASP A 125 -5.05 -5.75 0.75
C ASP A 125 -6.41 -5.79 1.42
N PHE A 126 -7.35 -4.96 0.96
CA PHE A 126 -8.72 -4.93 1.49
C PHE A 126 -9.42 -6.29 1.34
N CYS A 127 -9.16 -7.00 0.24
CA CYS A 127 -9.68 -8.35 0.06
C CYS A 127 -9.10 -9.35 1.06
N ALA A 128 -7.79 -9.29 1.33
CA ALA A 128 -7.12 -10.15 2.30
C ALA A 128 -7.54 -9.83 3.74
N LEU A 129 -7.82 -8.56 4.04
CA LEU A 129 -8.33 -8.07 5.32
C LEU A 129 -9.84 -8.33 5.52
N GLU A 130 -10.55 -8.81 4.49
CA GLU A 130 -12.01 -8.95 4.49
C GLU A 130 -12.73 -7.63 4.86
N LEU A 131 -12.18 -6.50 4.42
CA LEU A 131 -12.68 -5.15 4.69
C LEU A 131 -13.31 -4.53 3.44
N GLU A 132 -14.30 -3.67 3.66
CA GLU A 132 -14.86 -2.84 2.59
C GLU A 132 -13.93 -1.67 2.30
N ARG A 133 -13.75 -1.39 1.01
CA ARG A 133 -12.85 -0.37 0.54
C ARG A 133 -13.54 1.00 0.53
N PRO A 134 -13.00 2.05 1.19
CA PRO A 134 -13.55 3.40 1.11
C PRO A 134 -13.10 4.09 -0.20
N ASP A 135 -13.94 4.04 -1.23
CA ASP A 135 -13.57 4.51 -2.60
C ASP A 135 -13.09 5.97 -2.68
N THR A 136 -13.56 6.87 -1.79
CA THR A 136 -13.22 8.31 -1.83
C THR A 136 -11.93 8.66 -1.10
N MET A 137 -11.51 7.83 -0.13
CA MET A 137 -10.38 8.10 0.76
C MET A 137 -9.12 7.34 0.35
N ILE A 138 -9.02 6.90 -0.91
CA ILE A 138 -7.91 6.06 -1.38
C ILE A 138 -6.99 6.78 -2.35
N ARG A 139 -5.69 6.54 -2.20
CA ARG A 139 -4.61 6.94 -3.10
C ARG A 139 -3.78 5.71 -3.46
N ASP A 140 -4.25 4.99 -4.48
CA ASP A 140 -3.60 3.79 -4.97
C ASP A 140 -2.47 4.14 -5.95
N THR A 141 -1.22 4.00 -5.53
CA THR A 141 -0.03 4.35 -6.30
C THR A 141 0.13 3.51 -7.56
N SER A 142 -0.50 2.33 -7.66
CA SER A 142 -0.49 1.53 -8.90
C SER A 142 -1.18 2.23 -10.07
N CYS A 143 -2.06 3.18 -9.75
CA CYS A 143 -2.78 3.98 -10.73
C CYS A 143 -2.04 5.27 -11.12
N TYR A 144 -0.85 5.53 -10.55
CA TYR A 144 -0.04 6.72 -10.80
C TYR A 144 0.11 7.05 -12.29
N TYR A 145 0.56 6.10 -13.11
CA TYR A 145 0.78 6.36 -14.54
C TYR A 145 -0.51 6.54 -15.35
N TYR A 146 -1.65 6.07 -14.84
CA TYR A 146 -2.94 6.40 -15.45
C TYR A 146 -3.35 7.85 -15.17
N LEU A 147 -2.90 8.40 -14.04
CA LEU A 147 -3.19 9.78 -13.64
C LEU A 147 -2.26 10.80 -14.30
N PHE A 148 -0.96 10.53 -14.29
CA PHE A 148 0.05 11.52 -14.63
C PHE A 148 0.85 11.20 -15.90
N GLY A 149 0.67 9.99 -16.45
CA GLY A 149 1.49 9.50 -17.56
C GLY A 149 2.95 9.27 -17.17
N ASP A 150 3.70 8.59 -18.02
CA ASP A 150 5.15 8.54 -17.91
C ASP A 150 5.78 9.92 -18.19
N LYS A 151 7.11 10.00 -18.18
CA LYS A 151 7.87 11.22 -18.51
C LYS A 151 7.58 11.79 -19.92
N PHE A 152 6.85 11.06 -20.77
CA PHE A 152 6.42 11.44 -22.11
C PHE A 152 4.89 11.54 -22.23
N GLY A 153 4.15 11.53 -21.11
CA GLY A 153 2.69 11.58 -21.08
C GLY A 153 1.98 10.30 -21.55
N ARG A 154 2.71 9.19 -21.68
CA ARG A 154 2.14 7.91 -22.15
C ARG A 154 1.52 7.15 -20.98
N ARG A 155 0.43 6.46 -21.26
CA ARG A 155 -0.22 5.56 -20.30
C ARG A 155 0.22 4.12 -20.61
N PRO A 156 0.89 3.43 -19.68
CA PRO A 156 1.32 2.06 -19.90
C PRO A 156 0.11 1.12 -20.00
N LEU A 157 0.23 0.08 -20.83
CA LEU A 157 -0.81 -0.94 -21.00
C LEU A 157 -1.02 -1.79 -19.74
N LYS A 158 -0.01 -1.83 -18.85
CA LYS A 158 -0.01 -2.56 -17.59
C LYS A 158 0.39 -1.62 -16.45
N LYS A 159 -0.23 -1.79 -15.28
CA LYS A 159 0.18 -1.12 -14.03
C LYS A 159 1.65 -1.42 -13.70
N PRO A 160 2.46 -0.41 -13.35
CA PRO A 160 3.83 -0.64 -12.89
C PRO A 160 3.82 -1.36 -11.53
N SER A 161 4.86 -2.13 -11.25
CA SER A 161 5.09 -2.60 -9.88
C SER A 161 5.58 -1.44 -8.99
N LEU A 162 5.43 -1.57 -7.68
CA LEU A 162 5.94 -0.60 -6.73
C LEU A 162 7.46 -0.40 -6.90
N LYS A 163 8.22 -1.49 -7.09
CA LYS A 163 9.66 -1.45 -7.39
C LYS A 163 10.01 -0.57 -8.59
N VAL A 164 9.28 -0.70 -9.70
CA VAL A 164 9.51 0.12 -10.90
C VAL A 164 9.17 1.58 -10.60
N LEU A 165 8.01 1.82 -9.99
CA LEU A 165 7.52 3.16 -9.72
C LEU A 165 8.44 3.92 -8.76
N THR A 166 8.86 3.27 -7.67
CA THR A 166 9.80 3.81 -6.67
C THR A 166 11.16 4.11 -7.30
N ARG A 167 11.66 3.25 -8.19
CA ARG A 167 12.92 3.51 -8.91
C ARG A 167 12.80 4.69 -9.88
N GLU A 168 11.73 4.77 -10.66
CA GLU A 168 11.57 5.80 -11.70
C GLU A 168 11.25 7.18 -11.11
N VAL A 169 10.44 7.22 -10.05
CA VAL A 169 9.94 8.47 -9.45
C VAL A 169 10.85 8.95 -8.32
N LEU A 170 11.24 8.05 -7.40
CA LEU A 170 12.03 8.39 -6.21
C LEU A 170 13.53 8.14 -6.41
N GLY A 171 13.92 7.29 -7.35
CA GLY A 171 15.32 6.87 -7.50
C GLY A 171 15.79 5.89 -6.43
N LEU A 172 14.86 5.19 -5.77
CA LEU A 172 15.15 4.22 -4.71
C LEU A 172 14.97 2.79 -5.24
N ASP A 173 15.84 1.88 -4.81
CA ASP A 173 15.75 0.44 -5.11
C ASP A 173 15.26 -0.32 -3.86
N ILE A 174 13.98 -0.70 -3.88
CA ILE A 174 13.32 -1.51 -2.84
C ILE A 174 13.17 -2.98 -3.26
N GLN A 175 12.73 -3.86 -2.35
CA GLN A 175 12.43 -5.26 -2.64
C GLN A 175 13.61 -5.98 -3.32
N GLN A 176 14.81 -5.86 -2.74
CA GLN A 176 16.02 -6.45 -3.32
C GLN A 176 16.06 -7.98 -3.15
N TRP A 177 15.45 -8.50 -2.09
CA TRP A 177 15.44 -9.94 -1.75
C TRP A 177 14.02 -10.48 -1.70
N THR A 178 13.32 -10.22 -0.61
CA THR A 178 11.88 -10.44 -0.45
C THR A 178 11.20 -9.08 -0.26
N HIS A 179 9.88 -9.07 -0.25
CA HIS A 179 9.14 -7.89 0.17
C HIS A 179 9.22 -7.71 1.69
N ASP A 180 9.06 -6.46 2.11
CA ASP A 180 8.85 -6.07 3.49
C ASP A 180 7.75 -5.02 3.52
N SER A 181 6.64 -5.35 4.16
CA SER A 181 5.45 -4.49 4.18
C SER A 181 5.68 -3.12 4.83
N ILE A 182 6.70 -2.93 5.69
CA ILE A 182 7.04 -1.60 6.19
C ILE A 182 7.74 -0.79 5.09
N GLU A 183 8.75 -1.36 4.43
CA GLU A 183 9.45 -0.73 3.30
C GLU A 183 8.45 -0.32 2.20
N ASP A 184 7.52 -1.21 1.86
CA ASP A 184 6.55 -1.01 0.80
C ASP A 184 5.49 0.05 1.16
N ALA A 185 4.92 0.01 2.37
CA ALA A 185 4.01 1.05 2.85
C ALA A 185 4.70 2.43 2.88
N ARG A 186 5.97 2.47 3.32
CA ARG A 186 6.82 3.67 3.30
C ARG A 186 7.04 4.20 1.88
N ALA A 187 7.38 3.32 0.94
CA ALA A 187 7.58 3.70 -0.46
C ALA A 187 6.30 4.28 -1.08
N CYS A 188 5.14 3.68 -0.81
CA CYS A 188 3.84 4.20 -1.26
C CYS A 188 3.57 5.61 -0.70
N MET A 189 3.81 5.82 0.59
CA MET A 189 3.64 7.14 1.21
C MET A 189 4.60 8.18 0.62
N LEU A 190 5.86 7.82 0.35
CA LEU A 190 6.81 8.73 -0.31
C LEU A 190 6.36 9.13 -1.72
N LEU A 191 5.86 8.17 -2.50
CA LEU A 191 5.30 8.42 -3.82
C LEU A 191 4.11 9.38 -3.75
N TYR A 192 3.18 9.14 -2.83
CA TYR A 192 2.05 10.03 -2.60
C TYR A 192 2.50 11.43 -2.19
N ARG A 193 3.37 11.56 -1.20
CA ARG A 193 3.89 12.85 -0.71
C ARG A 193 4.53 13.69 -1.81
N LEU A 194 5.29 13.06 -2.70
CA LEU A 194 5.93 13.76 -3.81
C LEU A 194 4.90 14.36 -4.78
N LYS A 195 3.71 13.77 -4.84
CA LYS A 195 2.68 14.03 -5.85
C LYS A 195 1.35 14.49 -5.27
N GLN A 196 1.31 14.74 -3.97
CA GLN A 196 0.12 15.05 -3.21
C GLN A 196 -0.60 16.27 -3.78
N ASP A 197 0.10 17.39 -3.96
CA ASP A 197 -0.50 18.63 -4.48
C ASP A 197 -1.14 18.41 -5.87
N GLU A 198 -0.47 17.64 -6.75
CA GLU A 198 -0.96 17.30 -8.09
C GLU A 198 -2.19 16.36 -8.03
N TRP A 199 -2.14 15.36 -7.17
CA TRP A 199 -3.18 14.36 -6.98
C TRP A 199 -4.46 14.96 -6.40
N GLU A 200 -4.34 15.71 -5.30
CA GLU A 200 -5.49 16.34 -4.64
C GLU A 200 -6.14 17.40 -5.55
N THR A 201 -5.34 18.14 -6.32
CA THR A 201 -5.87 19.08 -7.33
C THR A 201 -6.67 18.37 -8.43
N ALA A 202 -6.19 17.22 -8.92
CA ALA A 202 -6.91 16.45 -9.94
C ALA A 202 -8.26 15.95 -9.42
N ILE A 203 -8.31 15.46 -8.19
CA ILE A 203 -9.55 15.00 -7.54
C ILE A 203 -10.51 16.17 -7.31
N ALA A 204 -10.01 17.31 -6.83
CA ALA A 204 -10.83 18.52 -6.64
C ALA A 204 -11.46 19.03 -7.95
N ARG A 205 -10.82 18.77 -9.10
CA ARG A 205 -11.34 19.06 -10.45
C ARG A 205 -12.32 17.99 -10.98
N GLY A 206 -12.66 16.99 -10.18
CA GLY A 206 -13.62 15.94 -10.55
C GLY A 206 -13.01 14.82 -11.40
N GLN A 207 -11.69 14.74 -11.51
CA GLN A 207 -11.06 13.61 -12.22
C GLN A 207 -11.34 12.32 -11.44
N LYS A 208 -12.05 11.37 -12.08
CA LYS A 208 -12.26 10.05 -11.50
C LYS A 208 -10.94 9.29 -11.46
N MET A 209 -10.53 8.87 -10.27
CA MET A 209 -9.35 8.04 -10.12
C MET A 209 -9.68 6.63 -10.63
N PRO A 210 -8.86 6.03 -11.50
CA PRO A 210 -8.97 4.61 -11.78
C PRO A 210 -8.77 3.88 -10.46
N LEU A 211 -9.79 3.21 -9.98
CA LEU A 211 -9.65 2.35 -8.81
C LEU A 211 -9.17 0.99 -9.32
N ASP A 212 -8.14 0.43 -8.70
CA ASP A 212 -7.90 -1.00 -8.86
C ASP A 212 -9.09 -1.70 -8.23
N ILE A 213 -10.08 -2.16 -9.00
CA ILE A 213 -11.28 -2.86 -8.50
C ILE A 213 -10.98 -4.18 -7.77
N GLY A 214 -9.72 -4.38 -7.38
CA GLY A 214 -9.19 -5.58 -6.75
C GLY A 214 -10.14 -6.14 -5.71
N GLY A 215 -10.35 -7.44 -5.87
CA GLY A 215 -10.77 -8.37 -4.85
C GLY A 215 -12.13 -8.13 -4.21
N CYS A 216 -13.15 -8.83 -4.70
CA CYS A 216 -14.32 -9.16 -3.92
C CYS A 216 -13.94 -10.17 -2.83
N TYR A 217 -13.88 -9.75 -1.58
CA TYR A 217 -13.59 -10.64 -0.46
C TYR A 217 -14.69 -11.68 -0.19
N VAL A 218 -15.91 -11.49 -0.72
CA VAL A 218 -17.01 -12.47 -0.59
C VAL A 218 -16.72 -13.74 -1.39
N CYS A 219 -16.12 -13.62 -2.57
CA CYS A 219 -15.87 -14.76 -3.45
C CYS A 219 -14.39 -14.94 -3.86
N GLY A 220 -13.51 -14.05 -3.39
CA GLY A 220 -12.09 -13.99 -3.75
C GLY A 220 -11.80 -13.52 -5.18
N SER A 221 -12.80 -13.05 -5.94
CA SER A 221 -12.61 -12.62 -7.32
C SER A 221 -11.94 -11.26 -7.41
N LEU A 222 -10.89 -11.15 -8.22
CA LEU A 222 -10.19 -9.87 -8.44
C LEU A 222 -10.86 -8.97 -9.49
N GLY A 223 -11.94 -9.44 -10.12
CA GLY A 223 -12.59 -8.75 -11.25
C GLY A 223 -13.78 -7.88 -10.87
N HIS A 224 -14.19 -7.86 -9.60
CA HIS A 224 -15.31 -7.06 -9.11
C HIS A 224 -15.17 -6.79 -7.61
N THR A 225 -15.91 -5.81 -7.08
CA THR A 225 -16.02 -5.55 -5.64
C THR A 225 -17.21 -6.32 -5.03
N LYS A 226 -17.29 -6.42 -3.70
CA LYS A 226 -18.44 -7.05 -3.02
C LYS A 226 -19.79 -6.54 -3.52
N THR A 227 -19.93 -5.24 -3.78
CA THR A 227 -21.16 -4.60 -4.28
C THR A 227 -21.70 -5.26 -5.54
N TYR A 228 -20.82 -5.73 -6.42
CA TYR A 228 -21.15 -6.38 -7.69
C TYR A 228 -20.96 -7.90 -7.65
N CYS A 229 -20.83 -8.48 -6.45
CA CYS A 229 -20.60 -9.91 -6.31
C CYS A 229 -21.89 -10.69 -6.53
N PRO A 230 -21.91 -11.66 -7.48
CA PRO A 230 -23.09 -12.50 -7.71
C PRO A 230 -23.39 -13.44 -6.53
N TRP A 231 -22.46 -13.57 -5.59
CA TRP A 231 -22.59 -14.40 -4.39
C TRP A 231 -22.96 -13.60 -3.13
N ARG A 232 -23.17 -12.28 -3.25
CA ARG A 232 -23.64 -11.43 -2.16
C ARG A 232 -25.14 -11.69 -1.95
N ARG A 233 -25.46 -12.52 -0.96
CA ARG A 233 -26.82 -12.60 -0.40
C ARG A 233 -27.07 -11.44 0.53
#